data_AF-A0A2D6P9J6-F1
#
_entry.id   AF-A0A2D6P9J6-F1
#
_cell.length_a   1.000
_cell.length_b   1.000
_cell.length_c   1.000
_cell.angle_alpha   90.00
_cell.angle_beta   90.00
_cell.angle_gamma   90.00
#
_symmetry.space_group_name_H-M   'P 1'
#
loop_
_entity.id
_entity.type
_entity.pdbx_description
1 polymer ?
#
loop_
_entity_poly.entity_id
_entity_poly.type
_entity_poly.pdbx_seq_one_letter_code
_entity_poly.pdbx_strand_id
1 'polypeptide(L)'
;MTIATSYDERMALIKKIDQRNKKLAAVKKKTRKVRAPKVDRSFMDVPKESNMYQWTDASKYAKEYYGETMYHTTRFDNDWD
;
A
#
# COMPACT_ATOMS: atom_id res chain seq x y z
N MET A 1 23.73 -17.20 -18.80
CA MET A 1 22.60 -16.74 -19.63
C MET A 1 22.71 -17.44 -20.98
N THR A 2 21.63 -17.93 -21.59
CA THR A 2 21.68 -18.45 -22.96
C THR A 2 21.78 -17.26 -23.91
N ILE A 3 22.95 -17.03 -24.49
CA ILE A 3 23.20 -15.97 -25.46
C ILE A 3 22.96 -16.57 -26.85
N ALA A 4 21.95 -16.09 -27.56
CA ALA A 4 21.68 -16.47 -28.94
C ALA A 4 22.48 -15.55 -29.86
N THR A 5 23.30 -16.12 -30.74
CA THR A 5 24.18 -15.35 -31.64
C THR A 5 23.56 -15.23 -33.03
N SER A 6 22.92 -16.30 -33.50
CA SER A 6 22.19 -16.34 -34.78
C SER A 6 20.76 -15.78 -34.68
N TYR A 7 20.19 -15.40 -35.83
CA TYR A 7 18.77 -15.02 -35.93
C TYR A 7 17.84 -16.18 -35.60
N ASP A 8 18.13 -17.38 -36.11
CA ASP A 8 17.29 -18.57 -35.90
C ASP A 8 17.27 -18.99 -34.43
N GLU A 9 18.40 -18.89 -33.76
CA GLU A 9 18.53 -19.14 -32.32
C GLU A 9 17.72 -18.12 -31.51
N ARG A 10 17.76 -16.83 -31.89
CA ARG A 10 16.96 -15.78 -31.27
C ARG A 10 15.47 -16.07 -31.43
N MET A 11 15.04 -16.45 -32.63
CA MET A 11 13.64 -16.79 -32.91
C MET A 11 13.17 -18.03 -32.15
N ALA A 12 14.01 -19.07 -32.06
CA ALA A 12 13.73 -20.26 -31.27
C ALA A 12 13.61 -19.93 -29.76
N LEU A 13 14.50 -19.08 -29.25
CA LEU A 13 14.46 -18.61 -27.87
C LEU A 13 13.19 -17.82 -27.56
N ILE A 14 12.80 -16.90 -28.44
CA ILE A 14 11.56 -16.13 -28.32
C ILE A 14 10.35 -17.07 -28.28
N LYS A 15 10.26 -18.03 -29.20
CA LYS A 15 9.17 -19.04 -29.22
C LYS A 15 9.12 -19.84 -27.91
N LYS A 16 10.27 -20.26 -27.38
CA LYS A 16 10.37 -20.99 -26.11
C LYS A 16 9.89 -20.16 -24.92
N ILE A 17 10.26 -18.87 -24.87
CA ILE A 17 9.82 -17.95 -23.81
C ILE A 17 8.31 -17.70 -23.90
N ASP A 18 7.78 -17.46 -25.10
CA ASP A 18 6.34 -17.27 -25.31
C ASP A 18 5.53 -18.49 -24.84
N GLN A 19 5.94 -19.70 -25.24
CA GLN A 19 5.30 -20.94 -24.78
C GLN A 19 5.35 -21.09 -23.25
N ARG A 20 6.47 -20.74 -22.61
CA ARG A 20 6.59 -20.75 -21.14
C ARG A 20 5.63 -19.75 -20.51
N ASN A 21 5.57 -18.52 -21.04
CA ASN A 21 4.70 -17.46 -20.53
C ASN A 21 3.22 -17.84 -20.65
N LYS A 22 2.81 -18.44 -21.79
CA LYS A 22 1.44 -18.95 -21.99
C LYS A 22 1.08 -20.03 -20.94
N LYS A 23 1.98 -20.98 -20.69
CA LYS A 23 1.80 -22.01 -19.65
C LYS A 23 1.67 -21.38 -18.26
N LEU A 24 2.56 -20.45 -17.91
CA LEU A 24 2.53 -19.75 -16.62
C LEU A 24 1.26 -18.92 -16.45
N ALA A 25 0.78 -18.25 -17.51
CA ALA A 25 -0.47 -17.49 -17.48
C ALA A 25 -1.67 -18.39 -17.22
N ALA A 26 -1.74 -19.56 -17.86
CA ALA A 26 -2.79 -20.54 -17.62
C ALA A 26 -2.79 -21.05 -16.17
N VAL A 27 -1.61 -21.34 -15.61
CA VAL A 27 -1.48 -21.75 -14.20
C VAL A 27 -1.91 -20.62 -13.26
N LYS A 28 -1.42 -19.38 -13.47
CA LYS A 28 -1.80 -18.21 -12.66
C LYS A 28 -3.32 -17.96 -12.67
N LYS A 29 -3.99 -18.14 -13.81
CA LYS A 29 -5.44 -17.99 -13.92
C LYS A 29 -6.19 -19.02 -13.07
N LYS A 30 -5.70 -20.27 -13.03
CA LYS A 30 -6.26 -21.33 -12.17
C LYS A 30 -5.99 -21.05 -10.68
N THR A 31 -4.76 -20.73 -10.32
CA THR A 31 -4.37 -20.55 -8.90
C THR A 31 -4.94 -19.27 -8.29
N ARG A 32 -5.18 -18.21 -9.06
CA ARG A 32 -5.84 -16.98 -8.58
C ARG A 32 -7.24 -17.25 -8.01
N LYS A 33 -7.97 -18.25 -8.53
CA LYS A 33 -9.30 -18.64 -8.05
C LYS A 33 -9.25 -19.47 -6.75
N VAL A 34 -8.10 -20.08 -6.46
CA VAL A 34 -7.89 -20.93 -5.28
C VAL A 34 -7.26 -20.14 -4.12
N ARG A 35 -6.92 -18.86 -4.33
CA ARG A 35 -6.41 -18.01 -3.24
C ARG A 35 -7.47 -17.88 -2.17
N ALA A 36 -7.11 -18.22 -0.94
CA ALA A 36 -7.94 -18.00 0.23
C ALA A 36 -8.35 -16.52 0.30
N PRO A 37 -9.61 -16.23 0.68
CA PRO A 37 -10.03 -14.86 0.90
C PRO A 37 -9.08 -14.20 1.91
N LYS A 38 -8.66 -12.96 1.62
CA LYS A 38 -7.92 -12.18 2.62
C LYS A 38 -8.85 -11.98 3.80
N VAL A 39 -8.36 -12.26 5.02
CA VAL A 39 -9.07 -11.93 6.25
C VAL A 39 -9.26 -10.41 6.28
N ASP A 40 -10.49 -9.97 6.43
CA ASP A 40 -10.78 -8.54 6.59
C ASP A 40 -10.15 -8.05 7.90
N ARG A 41 -9.39 -6.96 7.80
CA ARG A 41 -8.69 -6.32 8.93
C ARG A 41 -9.18 -4.88 9.13
N SER A 42 -10.42 -4.60 8.74
CA SER A 42 -11.10 -3.33 8.98
C SER A 42 -11.04 -2.86 10.44
N PHE A 43 -10.91 -3.78 11.41
CA PHE A 43 -10.68 -3.44 12.83
C PHE A 43 -9.32 -2.78 13.13
N MET A 44 -8.33 -2.88 12.23
CA MET A 44 -7.03 -2.23 12.36
C MET A 44 -6.99 -0.85 11.70
N ASP A 45 -8.04 -0.46 10.98
CA ASP A 45 -8.10 0.84 10.35
C ASP A 45 -8.26 1.91 11.42
N VAL A 46 -7.28 2.80 11.53
CA VAL A 46 -7.35 3.97 12.41
C VAL A 46 -8.40 4.92 11.85
N PRO A 47 -9.43 5.32 12.64
CA PRO A 47 -10.40 6.31 12.21
C PRO A 47 -9.70 7.59 11.76
N LYS A 48 -9.95 8.03 10.53
CA LYS A 48 -9.34 9.24 9.96
C LYS A 48 -9.78 10.52 10.66
N GLU A 49 -10.93 10.51 11.32
CA GLU A 49 -11.65 11.73 11.72
C GLU A 49 -11.54 12.10 13.20
N SER A 50 -10.74 11.40 14.00
CA SER A 50 -10.61 11.77 15.41
C SER A 50 -9.16 11.84 15.81
N ASN A 51 -8.69 13.07 16.06
CA ASN A 51 -7.58 13.27 16.98
C ASN A 51 -7.89 12.47 18.26
N MET A 52 -6.99 11.57 18.65
CA MET A 52 -7.13 10.74 19.85
C MET A 52 -7.39 11.58 21.12
N TYR A 53 -7.00 12.85 21.08
CA TYR A 53 -7.16 13.83 22.14
C TYR A 53 -8.41 14.72 22.01
N GLN A 54 -9.33 14.47 21.06
CA GLN A 54 -10.53 15.31 20.88
C GLN A 54 -11.43 15.42 22.12
N TRP A 55 -11.33 14.45 23.04
CA TRP A 55 -12.09 14.39 24.30
C TRP A 55 -11.30 14.92 25.50
N THR A 56 -10.02 15.21 25.31
CA THR A 56 -9.13 15.73 26.34
C THR A 56 -8.95 17.22 26.12
N ASP A 57 -8.98 17.99 27.21
CA ASP A 57 -8.87 19.45 27.18
C ASP A 57 -7.44 19.94 26.83
N ALA A 58 -6.60 19.06 26.27
CA ALA A 58 -5.19 19.28 26.00
C ALA A 58 -4.97 20.44 25.01
N SER A 59 -5.82 20.59 23.99
CA SER A 59 -5.73 21.71 23.05
C SER A 59 -6.09 23.05 23.71
N LYS A 60 -7.04 23.05 24.66
CA LYS A 60 -7.47 24.26 25.39
C LYS A 60 -6.42 24.75 26.38
N TYR A 61 -5.69 23.83 27.04
CA TYR A 61 -4.60 24.14 27.96
C TYR A 61 -3.21 24.18 27.32
N ALA A 62 -3.10 23.91 26.01
CA ALA A 62 -1.83 23.97 25.28
C ALA A 62 -1.14 25.32 25.46
N LYS A 63 -1.93 26.41 25.47
CA LYS A 63 -1.43 27.76 25.69
C LYS A 63 -0.95 28.01 27.13
N GLU A 64 -1.56 27.34 28.11
CA GLU A 64 -1.28 27.56 29.53
C GLU A 64 -0.03 26.81 30.01
N TYR A 65 0.18 25.57 29.55
CA TYR A 65 1.31 24.74 30.03
C TYR A 65 2.47 24.59 29.06
N TYR A 66 2.26 24.79 27.75
CA TYR A 66 3.27 24.51 26.72
C TYR A 66 3.66 25.75 25.88
N GLY A 67 3.07 26.91 26.18
CA GLY A 67 3.40 28.20 25.57
C GLY A 67 2.87 28.39 24.14
N GLU A 68 3.25 29.52 23.53
CA GLU A 68 2.75 29.92 22.20
C GLU A 68 3.14 28.92 21.10
N THR A 69 4.32 28.31 21.20
CA THR A 69 4.85 27.40 20.19
C THR A 69 3.97 26.17 19.99
N MET A 70 3.51 25.53 21.07
CA MET A 70 2.67 24.32 20.99
C MET A 70 1.20 24.67 20.73
N TYR A 71 0.77 25.88 21.09
CA TYR A 71 -0.55 26.41 20.74
C TYR A 71 -0.70 26.60 19.22
N HIS A 72 0.30 27.19 18.56
CA HIS A 72 0.24 27.39 17.11
C HIS A 72 0.30 26.09 16.30
N THR A 73 0.93 25.04 16.82
CA THR A 73 0.97 23.74 16.14
C THR A 73 -0.32 22.94 16.30
N THR A 74 -1.03 23.08 17.43
CA THR A 74 -2.25 22.31 17.72
C THR A 74 -3.56 23.04 17.38
N ARG A 75 -3.52 24.38 17.21
CA ARG A 75 -4.73 25.18 16.92
C ARG A 75 -5.37 24.86 15.57
N PHE A 76 -4.58 24.47 14.58
CA PHE A 76 -5.05 24.23 13.21
C PHE A 76 -5.35 22.76 12.91
N ASP A 77 -5.17 21.86 13.88
CA ASP A 77 -5.44 20.42 13.70
C ASP A 77 -6.92 20.11 13.38
N ASN A 78 -7.83 21.03 13.67
CA ASN A 78 -9.27 20.89 13.42
C ASN A 78 -9.74 21.58 12.12
N ASP A 79 -8.87 22.35 11.44
CA ASP A 79 -9.24 23.21 10.30
C ASP A 79 -8.81 22.60 8.94
N TRP A 80 -8.36 21.35 8.90
CA TRP A 80 -7.95 20.64 7.68
C TRP A 80 -9.00 19.61 7.23
N ASP A 81 -9.89 20.04 6.33
CA ASP A 81 -10.79 19.19 5.51
C ASP A 81 -10.01 18.45 4.39
#